data_AF-J4WHT8-F1
#
_entry.id   AF-J4WHT8-F1
#
_cell.length_a   1.000
_cell.length_b   1.000
_cell.length_c   1.000
_cell.angle_alpha   90.00
_cell.angle_beta   90.00
_cell.angle_gamma   90.00
#
_symmetry.space_group_name_H-M   'P 1'
#
loop_
_entity.id
_entity.type
_entity.pdbx_description
1 polymer ?
#
loop_
_entity_poly.entity_id
_entity_poly.type
_entity_poly.pdbx_seq_one_letter_code
_entity_poly.pdbx_strand_id
1 'polypeptide(L)'
;MASQPINDRFLVRWAVIILYWFLSFSCFRQLLPRAGPVRFLSRRLCIKSGPFTSLAEASAMRFVAEHTAIPVPKVYSAFEHKGRVFIVMERIDGVDLAYGWYQRTPESRSRILKSLRGMIQQLRQIPAPAGCGVSNVDGGPIYDGRLPGNGFWGPFRTIHNFHRELRGGVDEPAFAGTAIPELEPLIAFQTQPWPYPVFTHGDLSSFNVLARGDEVVGIIDWETAAWMPPYWEYTSAWNVNPQNQFWRQEVDHFLEPLPKALEMEEIRRKYHGDY
;
A
#
# COMPACT_ATOMS: atom_id res chain seq x y z
N MET A 1 15.01 -9.75 -1.63
CA MET A 1 15.05 -11.23 -1.52
C MET A 1 13.62 -11.74 -1.67
N ALA A 2 13.39 -13.05 -1.77
CA ALA A 2 12.03 -13.59 -1.77
C ALA A 2 11.48 -13.65 -0.33
N SER A 3 10.29 -13.09 -0.13
CA SER A 3 9.54 -13.17 1.13
C SER A 3 9.26 -14.63 1.52
N GLN A 4 9.42 -14.95 2.80
CA GLN A 4 9.31 -16.32 3.29
C GLN A 4 7.90 -16.64 3.84
N PRO A 5 7.45 -17.90 3.78
CA PRO A 5 6.22 -18.31 4.42
C PRO A 5 6.25 -18.11 5.95
N ILE A 6 5.09 -17.84 6.54
CA ILE A 6 4.88 -17.64 7.98
C ILE A 6 4.00 -18.77 8.52
N ASN A 7 4.49 -19.49 9.52
CA ASN A 7 3.76 -20.58 10.21
C ASN A 7 3.11 -21.62 9.26
N ASP A 8 3.80 -21.92 8.16
CA ASP A 8 3.32 -22.79 7.09
C ASP A 8 3.53 -24.27 7.42
N ARG A 9 2.72 -24.77 8.37
CA ARG A 9 2.72 -26.19 8.75
C ARG A 9 1.76 -26.96 7.84
N PHE A 10 2.12 -28.19 7.50
CA PHE A 10 1.34 -29.06 6.59
C PHE A 10 -0.17 -29.08 6.92
N LEU A 11 -0.53 -29.30 8.19
CA LEU A 11 -1.93 -29.34 8.62
C LEU A 11 -2.63 -27.99 8.51
N VAL A 12 -1.94 -26.89 8.85
CA VAL A 12 -2.48 -25.53 8.77
C VAL A 12 -2.77 -25.19 7.31
N ARG A 13 -1.80 -25.44 6.43
CA ARG A 13 -1.93 -25.20 4.99
C ARG A 13 -3.16 -25.88 4.41
N TRP A 14 -3.31 -27.18 4.64
CA TRP A 14 -4.46 -27.93 4.12
C TRP A 14 -5.79 -27.48 4.71
N ALA A 15 -5.85 -27.18 6.02
CA ALA A 15 -7.05 -26.64 6.64
C ALA A 15 -7.47 -25.30 6.01
N VAL A 16 -6.52 -24.39 5.77
CA VAL A 16 -6.76 -23.07 5.16
C VAL A 16 -7.24 -23.20 3.72
N ILE A 17 -6.59 -24.05 2.92
CA ILE A 17 -7.00 -24.29 1.52
C ILE A 17 -8.43 -24.84 1.49
N ILE A 18 -8.71 -25.87 2.28
CA ILE A 18 -10.02 -26.52 2.33
C ILE A 18 -11.09 -25.50 2.75
N LEU A 19 -10.87 -24.75 3.83
CA LEU A 19 -11.80 -23.71 4.29
C LEU A 19 -12.02 -22.61 3.24
N TYR A 20 -10.96 -22.12 2.61
CA TYR A 20 -11.06 -21.10 1.57
C TYR A 20 -11.88 -21.58 0.37
N TRP A 21 -11.66 -22.83 -0.06
CA TRP A 21 -12.44 -23.46 -1.12
C TRP A 21 -13.91 -23.60 -0.74
N PHE A 22 -14.21 -24.12 0.45
CA PHE A 22 -15.58 -24.24 0.96
C PHE A 22 -16.32 -22.88 0.95
N LEU A 23 -15.66 -21.82 1.41
CA LEU A 23 -16.22 -20.46 1.45
C LEU A 23 -16.31 -19.79 0.07
N SER A 24 -15.71 -20.38 -0.95
CA SER A 24 -15.76 -19.87 -2.32
C SER A 24 -16.92 -20.44 -3.14
N PHE A 25 -17.61 -21.48 -2.66
CA PHE A 25 -18.79 -22.05 -3.31
C PHE A 25 -19.98 -21.09 -3.30
N SER A 26 -20.75 -21.11 -4.39
CA SER A 26 -21.88 -20.20 -4.66
C SER A 26 -22.98 -20.24 -3.61
N CYS A 27 -23.29 -21.41 -3.04
CA CYS A 27 -24.27 -21.57 -1.96
C CYS A 27 -23.87 -20.86 -0.66
N PHE A 28 -22.57 -20.75 -0.37
CA PHE A 28 -22.06 -20.02 0.79
C PHE A 28 -21.75 -18.55 0.48
N ARG A 29 -21.48 -18.22 -0.79
CA ARG A 29 -21.33 -16.84 -1.28
C ARG A 29 -22.59 -15.98 -1.10
N GLN A 30 -23.77 -16.58 -1.05
CA GLN A 30 -25.03 -15.83 -0.79
C GLN A 30 -25.21 -15.48 0.69
N LEU A 31 -24.56 -16.21 1.60
CA LEU A 31 -24.69 -16.04 3.05
C LEU A 31 -23.58 -15.16 3.65
N LEU A 32 -22.53 -14.88 2.89
CA LEU A 32 -21.38 -14.09 3.34
C LEU A 32 -21.29 -12.78 2.52
N PRO A 33 -21.07 -11.61 3.17
CA PRO A 33 -20.88 -10.36 2.47
C PRO A 33 -19.75 -10.48 1.42
N ARG A 34 -19.96 -9.91 0.23
CA ARG A 34 -18.91 -9.82 -0.80
C ARG A 34 -17.77 -8.97 -0.25
N ALA A 35 -16.62 -9.59 0.07
CA ALA A 35 -15.44 -8.91 0.60
C ALA A 35 -14.21 -9.09 -0.32
N GLY A 36 -14.40 -8.98 -1.65
CA GLY A 36 -13.30 -9.03 -2.62
C GLY A 36 -12.37 -10.24 -2.43
N PRO A 37 -11.05 -10.04 -2.21
CA PRO A 37 -10.08 -11.13 -1.99
C PRO A 37 -10.14 -11.75 -0.58
N VAL A 38 -10.94 -11.20 0.35
CA VAL A 38 -11.00 -11.62 1.75
C VAL A 38 -12.21 -12.55 2.00
N ARG A 39 -12.00 -13.55 2.86
CA ARG A 39 -13.04 -14.45 3.37
C ARG A 39 -13.03 -14.39 4.90
N PHE A 40 -14.12 -13.95 5.50
CA PHE A 40 -14.25 -13.89 6.95
C PHE A 40 -14.60 -15.28 7.51
N LEU A 41 -13.75 -15.79 8.42
CA LEU A 41 -13.95 -17.09 9.08
C LEU A 41 -14.75 -16.93 10.39
N SER A 42 -14.55 -15.80 11.07
CA SER A 42 -15.21 -15.49 12.34
C SER A 42 -15.25 -13.97 12.56
N ARG A 43 -15.58 -13.55 13.78
CA ARG A 43 -15.46 -12.14 14.21
C ARG A 43 -14.00 -11.69 14.39
N ARG A 44 -13.04 -12.62 14.47
CA ARG A 44 -11.62 -12.33 14.76
C ARG A 44 -10.64 -12.80 13.70
N LEU A 45 -11.09 -13.56 12.71
CA LEU A 45 -10.20 -14.24 11.77
C LEU A 45 -10.72 -14.14 10.34
N CYS A 46 -9.81 -13.91 9.39
CA CYS A 46 -10.09 -13.93 7.97
C CYS A 46 -8.94 -14.57 7.17
N ILE A 47 -9.24 -14.93 5.92
CA ILE A 47 -8.26 -15.37 4.93
C ILE A 47 -8.28 -14.38 3.78
N LYS A 48 -7.15 -13.73 3.47
CA LYS A 48 -6.96 -12.96 2.24
C LYS A 48 -6.28 -13.85 1.19
N SER A 49 -6.85 -13.88 -0.01
CA SER A 49 -6.22 -14.50 -1.17
C SER A 49 -6.84 -13.93 -2.46
N GLY A 50 -6.09 -13.05 -3.12
CA GLY A 50 -6.41 -12.45 -4.41
C GLY A 50 -5.28 -12.59 -5.43
N PRO A 51 -5.47 -12.07 -6.65
CA PRO A 51 -4.46 -12.11 -7.72
C PRO A 51 -3.13 -11.41 -7.37
N PHE A 52 -3.18 -10.40 -6.50
CA PHE A 52 -2.04 -9.55 -6.15
C PHE A 52 -1.52 -9.77 -4.73
N THR A 53 -2.17 -10.66 -3.97
CA THR A 53 -1.73 -11.02 -2.61
C THR A 53 -0.35 -11.65 -2.69
N SER A 54 0.58 -11.12 -1.90
CA SER A 54 1.97 -11.57 -1.87
C SER A 54 2.40 -11.93 -0.45
N LEU A 55 3.47 -12.72 -0.30
CA LEU A 55 4.04 -12.96 1.03
C LEU A 55 4.65 -11.68 1.63
N ALA A 56 5.05 -10.72 0.79
CA ALA A 56 5.56 -9.43 1.23
C ALA A 56 4.50 -8.60 1.96
N GLU A 57 3.22 -8.73 1.61
CA GLU A 57 2.11 -8.11 2.37
C GLU A 57 2.07 -8.61 3.82
N ALA A 58 2.22 -9.92 4.01
CA ALA A 58 2.24 -10.53 5.34
C ALA A 58 3.50 -10.13 6.14
N SER A 59 4.66 -10.07 5.47
CA SER A 59 5.89 -9.54 6.05
C SER A 59 5.74 -8.08 6.45
N ALA A 60 5.07 -7.25 5.64
CA ALA A 60 4.90 -5.82 5.90
C ALA A 60 4.06 -5.58 7.16
N MET A 61 2.94 -6.30 7.31
CA MET A 61 2.13 -6.21 8.54
C MET A 61 2.93 -6.62 9.78
N ARG A 62 3.73 -7.70 9.72
CA ARG A 62 4.59 -8.08 10.84
C ARG A 62 5.64 -7.02 11.14
N PHE A 63 6.31 -6.52 10.12
CA PHE A 63 7.33 -5.50 10.24
C PHE A 63 6.78 -4.22 10.90
N VAL A 64 5.63 -3.73 10.45
CA VAL A 64 4.99 -2.53 11.01
C VAL A 64 4.58 -2.76 12.47
N ALA A 65 4.01 -3.92 12.80
CA ALA A 65 3.65 -4.26 14.17
C ALA A 65 4.87 -4.37 15.10
N GLU A 66 6.03 -4.79 14.58
CA GLU A 66 7.27 -4.92 15.34
C GLU A 66 7.97 -3.57 15.57
N HIS A 67 7.76 -2.57 14.70
CA HIS A 67 8.49 -1.29 14.72
C HIS A 67 7.65 -0.07 15.12
N THR A 68 6.33 -0.20 15.22
CA THR A 68 5.42 0.93 15.48
C THR A 68 4.27 0.53 16.41
N ALA A 69 3.50 1.51 16.88
CA ALA A 69 2.23 1.28 17.56
C ALA A 69 1.02 1.30 16.61
N ILE A 70 1.25 1.28 15.29
CA ILE A 70 0.17 1.30 14.30
C ILE A 70 -0.62 0.00 14.40
N PRO A 71 -1.96 0.05 14.58
CA PRO A 71 -2.77 -1.15 14.61
C PRO A 71 -2.84 -1.74 13.20
N VAL A 72 -2.27 -2.92 13.01
CA VAL A 72 -2.30 -3.69 11.76
C VAL A 72 -2.80 -5.11 12.03
N PRO A 73 -3.41 -5.81 11.04
CA PRO A 73 -3.89 -7.17 11.26
C PRO A 73 -2.75 -8.10 11.71
N LYS A 74 -2.96 -8.81 12.83
CA LYS A 74 -2.01 -9.85 13.24
C LYS A 74 -2.00 -11.00 12.23
N VAL A 75 -0.83 -11.28 11.66
CA VAL A 75 -0.62 -12.42 10.76
C VAL A 75 -0.46 -13.70 11.58
N TYR A 76 -1.32 -14.70 11.33
CA TYR A 76 -1.22 -16.02 11.95
C TYR A 76 -0.48 -17.01 11.06
N SER A 77 -0.70 -16.97 9.75
CA SER A 77 -0.01 -17.81 8.77
C SER A 77 -0.03 -17.14 7.40
N ALA A 78 1.02 -17.32 6.60
CA ALA A 78 1.07 -16.89 5.21
C ALA A 78 1.87 -17.91 4.39
N PHE A 79 1.34 -18.36 3.25
CA PHE A 79 2.02 -19.34 2.41
C PHE A 79 1.54 -19.27 0.96
N GLU A 80 2.35 -19.81 0.06
CA GLU A 80 1.99 -20.00 -1.34
C GLU A 80 1.60 -21.46 -1.61
N HIS A 81 0.51 -21.67 -2.36
CA HIS A 81 0.13 -22.97 -2.88
C HIS A 81 -0.31 -22.84 -4.35
N LYS A 82 0.44 -23.48 -5.26
CA LYS A 82 0.17 -23.49 -6.71
C LYS A 82 0.05 -22.08 -7.31
N GLY A 83 0.99 -21.19 -7.01
CA GLY A 83 1.01 -19.81 -7.55
C GLY A 83 0.00 -18.87 -6.89
N ARG A 84 -0.66 -19.29 -5.79
CA ARG A 84 -1.62 -18.47 -5.05
C ARG A 84 -1.18 -18.32 -3.61
N VAL A 85 -1.13 -17.07 -3.15
CA VAL A 85 -0.80 -16.76 -1.74
C VAL A 85 -2.08 -16.74 -0.91
N PHE A 86 -1.97 -17.27 0.31
CA PHE A 86 -2.98 -17.24 1.35
C PHE A 86 -2.40 -16.57 2.57
N ILE A 87 -3.10 -15.57 3.10
CA ILE A 87 -2.75 -14.91 4.35
C ILE A 87 -3.90 -15.13 5.33
N VAL A 88 -3.62 -15.84 6.43
CA VAL A 88 -4.53 -15.99 7.57
C VAL A 88 -4.18 -14.91 8.57
N MET A 89 -5.11 -14.00 8.83
CA MET A 89 -4.86 -12.83 9.66
C MET A 89 -6.07 -12.45 10.50
N GLU A 90 -5.82 -11.58 11.47
CA GLU A 90 -6.85 -10.99 12.31
C GLU A 90 -7.89 -10.24 11.47
N ARG A 91 -9.16 -10.44 11.81
CA ARG A 91 -10.24 -9.56 11.38
C ARG A 91 -10.40 -8.49 12.43
N ILE A 92 -9.96 -7.28 12.10
CA ILE A 92 -10.12 -6.11 12.98
C ILE A 92 -11.60 -5.72 13.02
N ASP A 93 -12.11 -5.50 14.24
CA ASP A 93 -13.48 -5.03 14.48
C ASP A 93 -13.54 -3.49 14.43
N GLY A 94 -13.71 -2.99 13.21
CA GLY A 94 -13.85 -1.57 12.90
C GLY A 94 -14.57 -1.37 11.56
N VAL A 95 -14.95 -0.13 11.30
CA VAL A 95 -15.62 0.28 10.05
C VAL A 95 -14.66 1.17 9.26
N ASP A 96 -14.56 0.95 7.96
CA ASP A 96 -13.73 1.79 7.09
C ASP A 96 -14.22 3.25 7.11
N LEU A 97 -13.28 4.19 6.98
CA LEU A 97 -13.61 5.61 7.04
C LEU A 97 -14.46 6.09 5.86
N ALA A 98 -14.49 5.37 4.73
CA ALA A 98 -15.37 5.72 3.62
C ALA A 98 -16.85 5.65 4.05
N TYR A 99 -17.19 4.69 4.89
CA TYR A 99 -18.51 4.62 5.49
C TYR A 99 -18.71 5.69 6.57
N GLY A 100 -19.67 6.56 6.36
CA GLY A 100 -20.08 7.52 7.39
C GLY A 100 -19.22 8.78 7.48
N TRP A 101 -18.19 8.97 6.63
CA TRP A 101 -17.28 10.13 6.72
C TRP A 101 -18.01 11.47 6.76
N TYR A 102 -18.93 11.66 5.81
CA TYR A 102 -19.67 12.91 5.65
C TYR A 102 -20.64 13.20 6.80
N GLN A 103 -21.06 12.17 7.52
CA GLN A 103 -21.95 12.28 8.67
C GLN A 103 -21.21 12.63 9.97
N ARG A 104 -19.87 12.52 9.98
CA ARG A 104 -19.04 12.92 11.13
C ARG A 104 -18.94 14.43 11.24
N THR A 105 -18.86 14.91 12.48
CA THR A 105 -18.59 16.33 12.78
C THR A 105 -17.14 16.68 12.41
N PRO A 106 -16.84 17.97 12.17
CA PRO A 106 -15.47 18.42 11.91
C PRO A 106 -14.48 18.02 13.01
N GLU A 107 -14.89 18.04 14.28
CA GLU A 107 -14.06 17.67 15.42
C GLU A 107 -13.73 16.17 15.43
N SER A 108 -14.70 15.33 15.06
CA SER A 108 -14.52 13.88 14.91
C SER A 108 -13.52 13.57 13.80
N ARG A 109 -13.67 14.19 12.62
CA ARG A 109 -12.72 14.05 11.51
C ARG A 109 -11.32 14.51 11.92
N SER A 110 -11.22 15.68 12.55
CA SER A 110 -9.93 16.24 13.02
C SER A 110 -9.20 15.30 14.00
N ARG A 111 -9.92 14.65 14.94
CA ARG A 111 -9.33 13.65 15.85
C ARG A 111 -8.75 12.45 15.09
N ILE A 112 -9.51 11.92 14.14
CA ILE A 112 -9.09 10.78 13.32
C ILE A 112 -7.86 11.13 12.47
N LEU A 113 -7.90 12.26 11.76
CA LEU A 113 -6.81 12.71 10.88
C LEU A 113 -5.54 13.02 11.68
N LYS A 114 -5.68 13.59 12.88
CA LYS A 114 -4.55 13.80 13.81
C LYS A 114 -3.94 12.49 14.27
N SER A 115 -4.75 11.48 14.57
CA SER A 115 -4.28 10.14 14.92
C SER A 115 -3.52 9.52 13.74
N LEU A 116 -4.09 9.59 12.54
CA LEU A 116 -3.48 9.07 11.32
C LEU A 116 -2.14 9.76 11.02
N ARG A 117 -2.04 11.08 11.20
CA ARG A 117 -0.77 11.83 11.10
C ARG A 117 0.31 11.24 12.02
N GLY A 118 -0.05 10.99 13.28
CA GLY A 118 0.88 10.40 14.26
C GLY A 118 1.32 8.98 13.88
N MET A 119 0.42 8.18 13.29
CA MET A 119 0.75 6.84 12.77
C MET A 119 1.73 6.93 11.59
N ILE A 120 1.50 7.83 10.64
CA ILE A 120 2.42 7.99 9.50
C ILE A 120 3.77 8.55 9.92
N GLN A 121 3.81 9.44 10.93
CA GLN A 121 5.08 9.89 11.50
C GLN A 121 5.89 8.74 12.09
N GLN A 122 5.25 7.79 12.78
CA GLN A 122 5.92 6.57 13.26
C GLN A 122 6.46 5.74 12.10
N LEU A 123 5.66 5.53 11.05
CA LEU A 123 6.07 4.78 9.85
C LEU A 123 7.30 5.40 9.18
N ARG A 124 7.32 6.74 9.05
CA ARG A 124 8.44 7.51 8.47
C ARG A 124 9.70 7.51 9.34
N GLN A 125 9.57 7.24 10.64
CA GLN A 125 10.71 7.17 11.57
C GLN A 125 11.43 5.81 11.55
N ILE A 126 10.86 4.80 10.90
CA ILE A 126 11.52 3.51 10.76
C ILE A 126 12.76 3.70 9.86
N PRO A 127 13.98 3.43 10.36
CA PRO A 127 15.19 3.62 9.58
C PRO A 127 15.25 2.60 8.44
N ALA A 128 15.56 3.08 7.23
CA ALA A 128 15.81 2.20 6.10
C ALA A 128 17.03 1.31 6.35
N PRO A 129 17.00 0.03 5.96
CA PRO A 129 18.18 -0.83 6.00
C PRO A 129 19.35 -0.22 5.23
N ALA A 130 20.59 -0.46 5.69
CA ALA A 130 21.77 0.07 5.01
C ALA A 130 21.83 -0.41 3.55
N GLY A 131 22.01 0.53 2.62
CA GLY A 131 22.03 0.24 1.18
C GLY A 131 20.66 -0.11 0.57
N CYS A 132 19.57 0.10 1.31
CA CYS A 132 18.21 -0.06 0.80
C CYS A 132 17.91 1.01 -0.27
N GLY A 133 17.42 0.54 -1.42
CA GLY A 133 16.82 1.37 -2.45
C GLY A 133 15.30 1.22 -2.47
N VAL A 134 14.69 1.22 -3.64
CA VAL A 134 13.25 1.02 -3.76
C VAL A 134 12.95 -0.48 -3.78
N SER A 135 12.30 -0.98 -2.73
CA SER A 135 12.03 -2.42 -2.57
C SER A 135 10.90 -2.66 -1.58
N ASN A 136 10.28 -3.84 -1.65
CA ASN A 136 9.37 -4.27 -0.58
C ASN A 136 10.13 -4.44 0.76
N VAL A 137 9.38 -4.74 1.83
CA VAL A 137 9.93 -4.91 3.18
C VAL A 137 11.08 -5.93 3.29
N ASP A 138 11.07 -6.98 2.47
CA ASP A 138 12.08 -8.06 2.44
C ASP A 138 13.19 -7.81 1.38
N GLY A 139 13.27 -6.58 0.86
CA GLY A 139 14.24 -6.19 -0.17
C GLY A 139 13.98 -6.81 -1.55
N GLY A 140 12.74 -7.26 -1.81
CA GLY A 140 12.28 -7.81 -3.10
C GLY A 140 11.54 -6.77 -3.95
N PRO A 141 10.93 -7.22 -5.08
CA PRO A 141 10.13 -6.35 -5.94
C PRO A 141 8.97 -5.71 -5.17
N ILE A 142 8.68 -4.46 -5.48
CA ILE A 142 7.48 -3.76 -5.01
C ILE A 142 6.27 -4.21 -5.82
N TYR A 143 5.08 -4.00 -5.27
CA TYR A 143 3.83 -4.05 -6.00
C TYR A 143 3.14 -2.71 -5.86
N ASP A 144 2.69 -2.12 -6.97
CA ASP A 144 1.85 -0.93 -6.98
C ASP A 144 0.98 -0.98 -8.24
N GLY A 145 -0.34 -1.08 -8.06
CA GLY A 145 -1.29 -1.19 -9.16
C GLY A 145 -1.35 0.03 -10.08
N ARG A 146 -0.70 1.14 -9.70
CA ARG A 146 -0.54 2.34 -10.53
C ARG A 146 0.67 2.26 -11.47
N LEU A 147 1.51 1.24 -11.34
CA LEU A 147 2.67 1.06 -12.20
C LEU A 147 2.29 0.26 -13.46
N PRO A 148 2.89 0.58 -14.62
CA PRO A 148 2.63 -0.14 -15.86
C PRO A 148 2.86 -1.66 -15.77
N GLY A 149 2.14 -2.40 -16.61
CA GLY A 149 2.26 -3.86 -16.72
C GLY A 149 1.44 -4.60 -15.67
N ASN A 150 2.10 -5.48 -14.89
CA ASN A 150 1.46 -6.26 -13.83
C ASN A 150 1.61 -5.64 -12.43
N GLY A 151 2.13 -4.41 -12.34
CA GLY A 151 2.35 -3.68 -11.09
C GLY A 151 3.59 -4.11 -10.28
N PHE A 152 4.27 -5.21 -10.65
CA PHE A 152 5.46 -5.69 -9.95
C PHE A 152 6.74 -5.13 -10.53
N TRP A 153 7.49 -4.37 -9.74
CA TRP A 153 8.67 -3.63 -10.21
C TRP A 153 9.88 -3.81 -9.27
N GLY A 154 11.09 -3.77 -9.82
CA GLY A 154 12.32 -3.80 -9.03
C GLY A 154 12.69 -5.19 -8.45
N PRO A 155 13.44 -5.25 -7.33
CA PRO A 155 13.88 -4.12 -6.50
C PRO A 155 14.88 -3.22 -7.25
N PHE A 156 14.92 -1.95 -6.89
CA PHE A 156 15.87 -0.98 -7.44
C PHE A 156 16.89 -0.59 -6.38
N ARG A 157 18.18 -0.55 -6.78
CA ARG A 157 19.27 -0.19 -5.86
C ARG A 157 19.20 1.25 -5.35
N THR A 158 18.56 2.15 -6.09
CA THR A 158 18.44 3.58 -5.76
C THR A 158 17.09 4.12 -6.20
N ILE A 159 16.65 5.23 -5.60
CA ILE A 159 15.49 6.01 -6.07
C ILE A 159 15.66 6.45 -7.52
N HIS A 160 16.88 6.84 -7.90
CA HIS A 160 17.20 7.21 -9.28
C HIS A 160 16.92 6.08 -10.28
N ASN A 161 17.32 4.83 -9.97
CA ASN A 161 17.05 3.69 -10.86
C ASN A 161 15.55 3.42 -11.01
N PHE A 162 14.78 3.57 -9.93
CA PHE A 162 13.32 3.48 -9.97
C PHE A 162 12.72 4.58 -10.86
N HIS A 163 13.14 5.83 -10.68
CA HIS A 163 12.66 6.94 -11.52
C HIS A 163 13.06 6.79 -12.99
N ARG A 164 14.27 6.30 -13.28
CA ARG A 164 14.70 6.03 -14.66
C ARG A 164 13.76 5.02 -15.32
N GLU A 165 13.42 3.95 -14.63
CA GLU A 165 12.47 2.95 -15.12
C GLU A 165 11.07 3.55 -15.30
N LEU A 166 10.62 4.39 -14.36
CA LEU A 166 9.32 5.09 -14.47
C LEU A 166 9.20 5.94 -15.74
N ARG A 167 10.32 6.45 -16.25
CA ARG A 167 10.40 7.21 -17.51
C ARG A 167 10.71 6.37 -18.74
N GLY A 168 10.64 5.04 -18.65
CA GLY A 168 10.94 4.14 -19.77
C GLY A 168 12.43 4.02 -20.09
N GLY A 169 13.30 4.19 -19.10
CA GLY A 169 14.74 3.94 -19.23
C GLY A 169 15.59 5.13 -19.67
N VAL A 170 15.04 6.36 -19.64
CA VAL A 170 15.70 7.52 -20.25
C VAL A 170 16.34 8.47 -19.22
N ASP A 171 17.61 8.84 -19.46
CA ASP A 171 18.42 9.77 -18.66
C ASP A 171 18.71 11.10 -19.39
N GLU A 172 19.25 12.09 -18.66
CA GLU A 172 19.31 13.52 -19.04
C GLU A 172 20.15 13.96 -20.26
N PRO A 173 20.94 13.15 -21.01
CA PRO A 173 21.36 13.58 -22.34
C PRO A 173 20.35 13.23 -23.43
N ALA A 174 19.52 12.19 -23.23
CA ALA A 174 18.59 11.70 -24.24
C ALA A 174 17.30 12.54 -24.30
N PHE A 175 17.01 13.32 -23.26
CA PHE A 175 15.91 14.29 -23.25
C PHE A 175 16.34 15.75 -23.52
N ALA A 176 17.64 16.04 -23.60
CA ALA A 176 18.13 17.36 -23.98
C ALA A 176 17.70 17.68 -25.42
N GLY A 177 16.64 18.48 -25.57
CA GLY A 177 16.01 18.78 -26.85
C GLY A 177 14.75 17.97 -27.18
N THR A 178 14.07 17.36 -26.19
CA THR A 178 12.80 16.66 -26.48
C THR A 178 11.72 17.56 -27.04
N ALA A 179 10.93 16.97 -27.93
CA ALA A 179 9.75 17.57 -28.54
C ALA A 179 8.61 17.92 -27.54
N ILE A 180 8.75 17.64 -26.23
CA ILE A 180 7.73 17.87 -25.20
C ILE A 180 8.34 18.62 -24.01
N PRO A 181 8.28 19.96 -23.99
CA PRO A 181 8.83 20.80 -22.90
C PRO A 181 8.31 20.47 -21.50
N GLU A 182 7.11 19.89 -21.40
CA GLU A 182 6.46 19.57 -20.12
C GLU A 182 7.15 18.44 -19.33
N LEU A 183 7.98 17.60 -19.98
CA LEU A 183 8.68 16.51 -19.30
C LEU A 183 10.00 16.94 -18.63
N GLU A 184 10.57 18.07 -19.04
CA GLU A 184 11.79 18.64 -18.45
C GLU A 184 11.70 18.82 -16.92
N PRO A 185 10.64 19.47 -16.36
CA PRO A 185 10.53 19.61 -14.91
C PRO A 185 10.36 18.26 -14.18
N LEU A 186 9.68 17.29 -14.78
CA LEU A 186 9.52 15.94 -14.22
C LEU A 186 10.87 15.23 -14.11
N ILE A 187 11.67 15.30 -15.18
CA ILE A 187 12.98 14.69 -15.24
C ILE A 187 13.89 15.34 -14.19
N ALA A 188 13.97 16.67 -14.16
CA ALA A 188 14.77 17.41 -13.18
C ALA A 188 14.39 17.06 -11.73
N PHE A 189 13.09 16.99 -11.44
CA PHE A 189 12.59 16.56 -10.13
C PHE A 189 13.02 15.14 -9.78
N GLN A 190 13.03 14.22 -10.74
CA GLN A 190 13.36 12.83 -10.51
C GLN A 190 14.88 12.54 -10.48
N THR A 191 15.69 13.35 -11.18
CA THR A 191 17.15 13.24 -11.23
C THR A 191 17.84 13.98 -10.08
N GLN A 192 17.14 14.89 -9.40
CA GLN A 192 17.67 15.58 -8.22
C GLN A 192 18.18 14.59 -7.15
N PRO A 193 19.11 15.02 -6.27
CA PRO A 193 19.52 14.21 -5.13
C PRO A 193 18.34 13.90 -4.21
N TRP A 194 18.12 12.61 -3.94
CA TRP A 194 17.10 12.15 -2.99
C TRP A 194 17.75 11.66 -1.69
N PRO A 195 17.11 11.87 -0.52
CA PRO A 195 17.51 11.20 0.70
C PRO A 195 17.21 9.70 0.60
N TYR A 196 17.50 8.95 1.66
CA TYR A 196 17.18 7.52 1.73
C TYR A 196 15.66 7.28 1.54
N PRO A 197 15.29 6.14 0.94
CA PRO A 197 13.90 5.69 0.90
C PRO A 197 13.28 5.65 2.30
N VAL A 198 11.97 5.89 2.37
CA VAL A 198 11.18 5.77 3.60
C VAL A 198 10.15 4.66 3.44
N PHE A 199 9.73 4.05 4.55
CA PHE A 199 8.70 3.02 4.47
C PHE A 199 7.32 3.68 4.30
N THR A 200 6.57 3.22 3.30
CA THR A 200 5.26 3.74 2.91
C THR A 200 4.23 2.62 2.93
N HIS A 201 2.97 2.95 3.24
CA HIS A 201 1.82 2.08 3.03
C HIS A 201 1.53 1.88 1.55
N GLY A 202 1.57 2.96 0.76
CA GLY A 202 1.42 2.92 -0.71
C GLY A 202 -0.04 3.06 -1.20
N ASP A 203 -1.03 2.56 -0.44
CA ASP A 203 -2.46 2.71 -0.74
C ASP A 203 -3.29 3.27 0.43
N LEU A 204 -2.85 4.40 1.01
CA LEU A 204 -3.48 4.94 2.22
C LEU A 204 -4.78 5.73 1.93
N SER A 205 -5.86 4.98 1.79
CA SER A 205 -7.19 5.47 1.43
C SER A 205 -8.20 5.33 2.57
N SER A 206 -9.33 6.04 2.49
CA SER A 206 -10.43 5.90 3.47
C SER A 206 -10.99 4.47 3.58
N PHE A 207 -10.83 3.62 2.55
CA PHE A 207 -11.23 2.21 2.58
C PHE A 207 -10.30 1.33 3.43
N ASN A 208 -9.05 1.79 3.62
CA ASN A 208 -7.98 1.03 4.26
C ASN A 208 -7.71 1.48 5.71
N VAL A 209 -8.46 2.48 6.19
CA VAL A 209 -8.40 2.95 7.58
C VAL A 209 -9.69 2.55 8.29
N LEU A 210 -9.58 1.72 9.32
CA LEU A 210 -10.70 1.24 10.14
C LEU A 210 -10.78 2.05 11.43
N ALA A 211 -11.99 2.48 11.78
CA ALA A 211 -12.25 3.21 13.01
C ALA A 211 -13.41 2.62 13.84
N ARG A 212 -13.34 2.84 15.16
CA ARG A 212 -14.43 2.64 16.10
C ARG A 212 -14.70 3.95 16.82
N GLY A 213 -15.83 4.59 16.54
CA GLY A 213 -16.03 5.97 16.95
C GLY A 213 -14.97 6.87 16.30
N ASP A 214 -14.14 7.55 17.08
CA ASP A 214 -13.05 8.42 16.59
C ASP A 214 -11.66 7.80 16.76
N GLU A 215 -11.60 6.56 17.23
CA GLU A 215 -10.36 5.80 17.40
C GLU A 215 -10.06 5.02 16.12
N VAL A 216 -8.86 5.24 15.55
CA VAL A 216 -8.34 4.39 14.47
C VAL A 216 -7.88 3.07 15.08
N VAL A 217 -8.56 1.99 14.72
CA VAL A 217 -8.34 0.64 15.27
C VAL A 217 -7.65 -0.31 14.30
N GLY A 218 -7.40 0.14 13.06
CA GLY A 218 -6.68 -0.65 12.07
C GLY A 218 -6.31 0.12 10.82
N ILE A 219 -5.13 -0.15 10.28
CA ILE A 219 -4.76 0.13 8.89
C ILE A 219 -4.55 -1.23 8.21
N ILE A 220 -5.24 -1.44 7.09
CA ILE A 220 -5.28 -2.71 6.35
C ILE A 220 -4.79 -2.52 4.92
N ASP A 221 -4.62 -3.64 4.21
CA ASP A 221 -4.24 -3.67 2.79
C ASP A 221 -2.80 -3.20 2.49
N TRP A 222 -1.83 -3.81 3.19
CA TRP A 222 -0.41 -3.50 3.11
C TRP A 222 0.30 -4.12 1.89
N GLU A 223 -0.43 -4.47 0.82
CA GLU A 223 0.15 -5.16 -0.34
C GLU A 223 1.06 -4.26 -1.19
N THR A 224 0.87 -2.94 -1.10
CA THR A 224 1.70 -1.92 -1.77
C THR A 224 2.81 -1.36 -0.87
N ALA A 225 2.97 -1.92 0.33
CA ALA A 225 3.90 -1.40 1.31
C ALA A 225 5.37 -1.67 0.92
N ALA A 226 6.18 -0.62 0.94
CA ALA A 226 7.54 -0.66 0.43
C ALA A 226 8.40 0.48 0.98
N TRP A 227 9.72 0.33 0.80
CA TRP A 227 10.67 1.43 0.86
C TRP A 227 10.59 2.22 -0.45
N MET A 228 10.14 3.47 -0.37
CA MET A 228 9.80 4.30 -1.54
C MET A 228 10.43 5.70 -1.44
N PRO A 229 10.47 6.47 -2.55
CA PRO A 229 10.82 7.89 -2.49
C PRO A 229 9.94 8.64 -1.46
N PRO A 230 10.48 9.62 -0.71
CA PRO A 230 9.74 10.28 0.37
C PRO A 230 8.41 10.93 -0.02
N TYR A 231 8.25 11.32 -1.29
CA TYR A 231 7.03 11.94 -1.80
C TYR A 231 5.93 10.93 -2.17
N TRP A 232 6.28 9.64 -2.31
CA TRP A 232 5.43 8.65 -2.97
C TRP A 232 4.11 8.39 -2.25
N GLU A 233 4.11 8.36 -0.92
CA GLU A 233 2.87 8.20 -0.11
C GLU A 233 1.89 9.38 -0.33
N TYR A 234 2.41 10.60 -0.48
CA TYR A 234 1.57 11.77 -0.67
C TYR A 234 0.88 11.73 -2.03
N THR A 235 1.65 11.47 -3.08
CA THR A 235 1.10 11.39 -4.44
C THR A 235 0.23 10.17 -4.62
N SER A 236 0.51 9.06 -3.92
CA SER A 236 -0.35 7.88 -3.92
C SER A 236 -1.67 8.15 -3.23
N ALA A 237 -1.66 8.59 -1.97
CA ALA A 237 -2.86 8.92 -1.19
C ALA A 237 -3.78 9.92 -1.91
N TRP A 238 -3.22 10.92 -2.59
CA TRP A 238 -3.97 11.90 -3.38
C TRP A 238 -4.63 11.29 -4.63
N ASN A 239 -3.93 10.37 -5.29
CA ASN A 239 -4.41 9.77 -6.53
C ASN A 239 -5.12 8.43 -6.34
N VAL A 240 -5.38 8.01 -5.09
CA VAL A 240 -6.10 6.76 -4.82
C VAL A 240 -7.53 6.82 -5.37
N ASN A 241 -7.94 5.71 -5.99
CA ASN A 241 -9.30 5.25 -6.30
C ASN A 241 -10.32 6.36 -6.67
N PRO A 242 -10.83 6.40 -7.92
CA PRO A 242 -11.85 7.37 -8.33
C PRO A 242 -13.13 7.37 -7.49
N GLN A 243 -13.43 6.30 -6.75
CA GLN A 243 -14.56 6.19 -5.83
C GLN A 243 -14.31 6.87 -4.48
N ASN A 244 -13.11 7.41 -4.24
CA ASN A 244 -12.66 8.01 -2.99
C ASN A 244 -12.25 9.48 -3.13
N GLN A 245 -12.75 10.20 -4.14
CA GLN A 245 -12.31 11.57 -4.46
C GLN A 245 -12.35 12.54 -3.29
N PHE A 246 -13.27 12.34 -2.33
CA PHE A 246 -13.37 13.19 -1.14
C PHE A 246 -12.12 13.12 -0.26
N TRP A 247 -11.44 11.98 -0.24
CA TRP A 247 -10.27 11.75 0.59
C TRP A 247 -9.11 12.68 0.23
N ARG A 248 -9.04 13.15 -1.03
CA ARG A 248 -8.05 14.14 -1.49
C ARG A 248 -8.04 15.39 -0.63
N GLN A 249 -9.22 15.87 -0.24
CA GLN A 249 -9.37 17.07 0.58
C GLN A 249 -8.80 16.87 1.99
N GLU A 250 -8.65 15.61 2.42
CA GLU A 250 -8.20 15.24 3.75
C GLU A 250 -6.69 14.91 3.79
N VAL A 251 -6.05 14.66 2.63
CA VAL A 251 -4.65 14.21 2.55
C VAL A 251 -3.69 15.16 3.28
N ASP A 252 -3.84 16.47 3.05
CA ASP A 252 -3.00 17.50 3.68
C ASP A 252 -3.18 17.57 5.22
N HIS A 253 -4.26 16.97 5.76
CA HIS A 253 -4.48 16.90 7.19
C HIS A 253 -3.69 15.78 7.88
N PHE A 254 -3.23 14.76 7.17
CA PHE A 254 -2.45 13.66 7.78
C PHE A 254 -1.10 13.38 7.11
N LEU A 255 -0.86 13.90 5.91
CA LEU A 255 0.43 13.89 5.23
C LEU A 255 0.96 15.32 5.07
N GLU A 256 2.28 15.45 5.02
CA GLU A 256 2.93 16.73 4.68
C GLU A 256 2.58 17.10 3.23
N PRO A 257 2.04 18.30 2.96
CA PRO A 257 1.73 18.74 1.61
C PRO A 257 2.97 18.87 0.74
N LEU A 258 2.96 18.22 -0.43
CA LEU A 258 4.03 18.27 -1.42
C LEU A 258 3.47 18.65 -2.80
N PRO A 259 3.01 19.91 -2.99
CA PRO A 259 2.34 20.33 -4.23
C PRO A 259 3.22 20.17 -5.46
N LYS A 260 4.54 20.38 -5.33
CA LYS A 260 5.47 20.14 -6.44
C LYS A 260 5.49 18.67 -6.86
N ALA A 261 5.46 17.74 -5.90
CA ALA A 261 5.43 16.32 -6.20
C ALA A 261 4.11 15.91 -6.89
N LEU A 262 2.98 16.52 -6.50
CA LEU A 262 1.70 16.30 -7.18
C LEU A 262 1.72 16.80 -8.63
N GLU A 263 2.22 18.01 -8.86
CA GLU A 263 2.36 18.56 -10.22
C GLU A 263 3.21 17.60 -11.10
N MET A 264 4.31 17.07 -10.56
CA MET A 264 5.15 16.13 -11.29
C MET A 264 4.44 14.78 -11.53
N GLU A 265 3.65 14.31 -10.56
CA GLU A 265 2.84 13.11 -10.74
C GLU A 265 1.75 13.28 -11.79
N GLU A 266 1.11 14.46 -11.88
CA GLU A 266 0.12 14.76 -12.93
C GLU A 266 0.74 14.70 -14.32
N ILE A 267 1.94 15.28 -14.50
CA ILE A 267 2.70 15.19 -15.74
C ILE A 267 3.04 13.71 -16.04
N ARG A 268 3.53 12.96 -15.06
CA ARG A 268 3.85 11.53 -15.22
C ARG A 268 2.63 10.76 -15.72
N ARG A 269 1.48 10.91 -15.05
CA ARG A 269 0.24 10.20 -15.40
C ARG A 269 -0.27 10.56 -16.79
N LYS A 270 -0.17 11.83 -17.20
CA LYS A 270 -0.55 12.30 -18.54
C LYS A 270 0.18 11.58 -19.66
N TYR A 271 1.48 11.34 -19.50
CA TYR A 271 2.33 10.77 -20.56
C TYR A 271 2.55 9.26 -20.46
N HIS A 272 2.23 8.63 -19.33
CA HIS A 272 2.38 7.19 -19.11
C HIS A 272 1.05 6.41 -19.12
N GLY A 273 -0.09 7.08 -19.36
CA GLY A 273 -1.37 6.41 -19.65
C GLY A 273 -2.21 6.04 -18.42
N ASP A 274 -1.88 6.56 -17.24
CA ASP A 274 -2.58 6.28 -15.99
C ASP A 274 -3.73 7.29 -15.76
N TYR A 275 -4.79 7.21 -16.57
CA TYR A 275 -6.02 8.02 -16.39
C TYR A 275 -7.09 7.30 -15.55
#